data_AF-A0A969ECN7-F1
#
_entry.id   AF-A0A969ECN7-F1
#
_cell.length_a   1.000
_cell.length_b   1.000
_cell.length_c   1.000
_cell.angle_alpha   90.00
_cell.angle_beta   90.00
_cell.angle_gamma   90.00
#
_symmetry.space_group_name_H-M   'P 1'
#
loop_
_entity.id
_entity.type
_entity.pdbx_description
1 polymer ?
#
loop_
_entity_poly.entity_id
_entity_poly.type
_entity_poly.pdbx_seq_one_letter_code
_entity_poly.pdbx_strand_id
1 'polypeptide(L)'
;MIQALQRSMTFEEFLDWYPEDGNCYELMDGEVISVRPRGEPEEVISLLTRKVDREVDRPWFIPKTCCVKPAGNLDGYVPDLIVLDRVQLQSEPLWKKASTITRGKSARLVVEVASTNWQDDYAKKLEDYELLGIPEYWIVDYRALGGWRYIGSPKVPTVSVYQLVDGVYQMRQFRKGDAMTSGRSETIASALFPELRLMAAEILTVVD
;
A
#
# COMPACT_ATOMS: atom_id res chain seq x y z
N MET A 1 23.23 2.66 28.14
CA MET A 1 23.80 3.53 27.09
C MET A 1 22.77 4.60 26.79
N ILE A 2 23.11 5.87 26.98
CA ILE A 2 22.26 6.98 26.55
C ILE A 2 22.52 7.13 25.06
N GLN A 3 21.59 6.66 24.23
CA GLN A 3 21.64 6.84 22.79
C GLN A 3 21.55 8.35 22.53
N ALA A 4 22.53 8.91 21.82
CA ALA A 4 22.49 10.31 21.42
C ALA A 4 21.16 10.55 20.68
N LEU A 5 20.46 11.67 20.98
CA LEU A 5 19.31 12.10 20.20
C LEU A 5 19.78 12.31 18.75
N GLN A 6 19.58 11.28 17.92
CA GLN A 6 19.73 11.38 16.48
C GLN A 6 18.62 12.35 16.03
N ARG A 7 19.01 13.46 15.40
CA ARG A 7 18.04 14.45 14.92
C ARG A 7 17.18 13.78 13.85
N SER A 8 15.92 13.51 14.16
CA SER A 8 14.94 13.01 13.20
C SER A 8 14.76 14.02 12.08
N MET A 9 14.85 13.55 10.83
CA MET A 9 14.61 14.35 9.64
C MET A 9 13.11 14.62 9.50
N THR A 10 12.73 15.87 9.29
CA THR A 10 11.36 16.24 8.95
C THR A 10 11.05 15.94 7.49
N PHE A 11 9.77 15.83 7.13
CA PHE A 11 9.37 15.58 5.75
C PHE A 11 9.81 16.71 4.79
N GLU A 12 9.83 17.96 5.24
CA GLU A 12 10.35 19.08 4.44
C GLU A 12 11.85 18.94 4.19
N GLU A 13 12.64 18.60 5.23
CA GLU A 13 14.06 18.30 5.09
C GLU A 13 14.31 17.10 4.17
N PHE A 14 13.45 16.07 4.25
CA PHE A 14 13.49 14.91 3.37
C PHE A 14 13.25 15.27 1.90
N LEU A 15 12.25 16.11 1.62
CA LEU A 15 11.99 16.57 0.25
C LEU A 15 13.16 17.39 -0.32
N ASP A 16 13.80 18.22 0.50
CA ASP A 16 14.95 19.01 0.06
C ASP A 16 16.23 18.17 -0.06
N TRP A 17 16.32 17.05 0.68
CA TRP A 17 17.41 16.08 0.59
C TRP A 17 17.26 15.09 -0.58
N TYR A 18 16.04 14.78 -1.00
CA TYR A 18 15.73 13.68 -1.93
C TYR A 18 16.62 13.71 -3.20
N PRO A 19 17.48 12.71 -3.43
CA PRO A 19 18.47 12.76 -4.51
C PRO A 19 17.86 12.43 -5.89
N GLU A 20 18.40 13.04 -6.93
CA GLU A 20 18.07 12.73 -8.34
C GLU A 20 18.88 11.54 -8.88
N ASP A 21 19.01 10.47 -8.09
CA ASP A 21 19.80 9.27 -8.46
C ASP A 21 18.94 8.13 -9.06
N GLY A 22 17.62 8.34 -9.13
CA GLY A 22 16.66 7.38 -9.65
C GLY A 22 16.24 6.30 -8.66
N ASN A 23 16.76 6.31 -7.43
CA ASN A 23 16.33 5.40 -6.38
C ASN A 23 15.05 5.91 -5.68
N CYS A 24 14.37 4.99 -4.99
CA CYS A 24 13.19 5.30 -4.19
C CYS A 24 13.56 5.33 -2.70
N TYR A 25 13.04 6.32 -1.98
CA TYR A 25 13.25 6.50 -0.56
C TYR A 25 11.91 6.75 0.14
N GLU A 26 11.75 6.16 1.32
CA GLU A 26 10.69 6.47 2.26
C GLU A 26 11.28 7.20 3.47
N LEU A 27 10.44 7.96 4.16
CA LEU A 27 10.75 8.52 5.47
C LEU A 27 9.89 7.80 6.50
N MET A 28 10.52 7.24 7.53
CA MET A 28 9.87 6.47 8.60
C MET A 28 10.39 6.97 9.95
N ASP A 29 9.52 7.59 10.76
CA ASP A 29 9.87 8.19 12.06
C ASP A 29 11.10 9.13 11.99
N GLY A 30 11.27 9.79 10.85
CA GLY A 30 12.34 10.72 10.54
C GLY A 30 13.66 10.06 10.14
N GLU A 31 13.66 8.76 9.87
CA GLU A 31 14.76 8.02 9.26
C GLU A 31 14.49 7.79 7.76
N VAL A 32 15.52 7.99 6.94
CA VAL A 32 15.43 7.73 5.50
C VAL A 32 15.71 6.26 5.23
N ILE A 33 14.74 5.59 4.61
CA ILE A 33 14.81 4.18 4.23
C ILE A 33 14.91 4.08 2.72
N SER A 34 15.93 3.39 2.21
CA SER A 34 16.02 3.09 0.77
C SER A 34 15.11 1.91 0.42
N VAL A 35 14.23 2.12 -0.56
CA VAL A 35 13.36 1.08 -1.10
C VAL A 35 14.10 0.40 -2.24
N ARG A 36 14.46 -0.87 -2.03
CA ARG A 36 15.12 -1.69 -3.05
C ARG A 36 14.16 -2.76 -3.57
N PRO A 37 13.71 -2.66 -4.83
CA PRO A 37 12.84 -3.66 -5.44
C PRO A 37 13.45 -5.07 -5.38
N ARG A 38 12.60 -6.08 -5.18
CA ARG A 38 12.96 -7.51 -5.20
C ARG A 38 12.10 -8.21 -6.24
N GLY A 39 12.68 -9.18 -6.96
CA GLY A 39 12.02 -9.82 -8.11
C GLY A 39 10.65 -10.43 -7.80
N GLU A 40 10.55 -11.26 -6.76
CA GLU A 40 9.29 -11.94 -6.41
C GLU A 40 8.14 -10.96 -6.09
N PRO A 41 8.30 -9.92 -5.22
CA PRO A 41 7.29 -8.87 -5.07
C PRO A 41 6.93 -8.17 -6.39
N GLU A 42 7.90 -7.85 -7.25
CA GLU A 42 7.64 -7.16 -8.52
C GLU A 42 6.73 -7.97 -9.46
N GLU A 43 6.80 -9.31 -9.45
CA GLU A 43 5.88 -10.15 -10.22
C GLU A 43 4.43 -10.01 -9.72
N VAL A 44 4.25 -9.96 -8.40
CA VAL A 44 2.96 -9.73 -7.76
C VAL A 44 2.44 -8.32 -8.06
N ILE A 45 3.28 -7.29 -7.91
CA ILE A 45 2.95 -5.89 -8.20
C ILE A 45 2.56 -5.72 -9.67
N SER A 46 3.28 -6.37 -10.59
CA SER A 46 3.00 -6.33 -12.03
C SER A 46 1.65 -6.97 -12.36
N LEU A 47 1.32 -8.11 -11.76
CA LEU A 47 0.00 -8.75 -11.91
C LEU A 47 -1.11 -7.83 -11.41
N LEU A 48 -0.96 -7.28 -10.20
CA LEU A 48 -1.92 -6.37 -9.58
C LEU A 48 -2.14 -5.13 -10.45
N THR A 49 -1.05 -4.49 -10.88
CA THR A 49 -1.08 -3.32 -11.76
C THR A 49 -1.88 -3.62 -13.03
N ARG A 50 -1.60 -4.73 -13.72
CA ARG A 50 -2.33 -5.11 -14.94
C ARG A 50 -3.80 -5.40 -14.73
N LYS A 51 -4.17 -5.93 -13.56
CA LYS A 51 -5.56 -6.27 -13.24
C LYS A 51 -6.35 -5.02 -12.85
N VAL A 52 -5.76 -4.15 -12.03
CA VAL A 52 -6.36 -2.88 -11.60
C VAL A 52 -6.44 -1.89 -12.76
N ASP A 53 -5.37 -1.70 -13.54
CA ASP A 53 -5.32 -0.73 -14.65
C ASP A 53 -6.43 -0.94 -15.70
N ARG A 54 -6.86 -2.19 -15.91
CA ARG A 54 -7.98 -2.52 -16.82
C ARG A 54 -9.33 -1.98 -16.35
N GLU A 55 -9.49 -1.80 -15.05
CA GLU A 55 -10.70 -1.29 -14.40
C GLU A 55 -10.58 0.20 -14.07
N VAL A 56 -9.39 0.79 -14.26
CA VAL A 56 -9.15 2.22 -14.00
C VAL A 56 -9.70 3.04 -15.15
N ASP A 57 -10.85 3.66 -14.91
CA ASP A 57 -11.44 4.65 -15.81
C ASP A 57 -10.94 6.07 -15.55
N ARG A 58 -11.01 6.92 -16.59
CA ARG A 58 -10.77 8.36 -16.41
C ARG A 58 -11.85 8.94 -15.48
N PRO A 59 -11.47 9.77 -14.50
CA PRO A 59 -10.24 10.55 -14.42
C PRO A 59 -9.10 9.93 -13.58
N TRP A 60 -9.17 8.65 -13.23
CA TRP A 60 -8.17 7.99 -12.40
C TRP A 60 -6.97 7.50 -13.22
N PHE A 61 -5.84 7.29 -12.54
CA PHE A 61 -4.63 6.73 -13.16
C PHE A 61 -3.70 6.13 -12.09
N ILE A 62 -2.78 5.27 -12.53
CA ILE A 62 -1.73 4.68 -11.70
C ILE A 62 -0.40 5.37 -12.06
N PRO A 63 0.20 6.20 -11.18
CA PRO A 63 1.54 6.72 -11.42
C PRO A 63 2.59 5.61 -11.27
N LYS A 64 3.75 5.79 -11.88
CA LYS A 64 4.92 4.92 -11.62
C LYS A 64 5.41 5.06 -10.17
N THR A 65 5.41 6.29 -9.65
CA THR A 65 5.84 6.61 -8.29
C THR A 65 4.99 7.74 -7.73
N CYS A 66 4.60 7.62 -6.47
CA CYS A 66 3.92 8.66 -5.71
C CYS A 66 4.24 8.49 -4.24
N CYS A 67 4.53 9.59 -3.55
CA CYS A 67 4.66 9.57 -2.10
C CYS A 67 3.31 9.90 -1.45
N VAL A 68 2.95 9.16 -0.40
CA VAL A 68 1.85 9.48 0.51
C VAL A 68 2.46 10.06 1.77
N LYS A 69 2.23 11.36 2.01
CA LYS A 69 2.63 12.02 3.25
C LYS A 69 1.45 11.99 4.22
N PRO A 70 1.51 11.24 5.33
CA PRO A 70 0.47 11.27 6.35
C PRO A 70 0.45 12.61 7.12
N ALA A 71 -0.47 12.72 8.08
CA ALA A 71 -0.68 13.95 8.85
C ALA A 71 0.56 14.38 9.64
N GLY A 72 1.36 13.41 10.10
CA GLY A 72 2.64 13.64 10.76
C GLY A 72 3.67 14.36 9.88
N ASN A 73 4.81 14.74 10.46
CA ASN A 73 5.89 15.41 9.73
C ASN A 73 7.19 14.61 9.69
N LEU A 74 7.14 13.34 10.06
CA LEU A 74 8.31 12.45 10.14
C LEU A 74 8.17 11.23 9.23
N ASP A 75 7.14 11.22 8.39
CA ASP A 75 6.78 10.04 7.60
C ASP A 75 6.42 10.41 6.16
N GLY A 76 6.70 9.49 5.25
CA GLY A 76 6.44 9.62 3.83
C GLY A 76 6.63 8.27 3.14
N TYR A 77 5.55 7.69 2.65
CA TYR A 77 5.52 6.32 2.13
C TYR A 77 5.47 6.31 0.61
N VAL A 78 6.06 5.31 -0.02
CA VAL A 78 5.99 5.09 -1.47
C VAL A 78 5.32 3.73 -1.66
N PRO A 79 3.99 3.69 -1.87
CA PRO A 79 3.29 2.42 -1.98
C PRO A 79 3.68 1.65 -3.23
N ASP A 80 3.58 0.32 -3.16
CA ASP A 80 3.84 -0.56 -4.30
C ASP A 80 2.85 -0.34 -5.46
N LEU A 81 1.58 -0.03 -5.16
CA LEU A 81 0.59 0.41 -6.14
C LEU A 81 -0.34 1.45 -5.52
N ILE A 82 -0.66 2.49 -6.29
CA ILE A 82 -1.63 3.50 -5.92
C ILE A 82 -2.47 3.93 -7.12
N VAL A 83 -3.78 4.04 -6.94
CA VAL A 83 -4.68 4.64 -7.93
C VAL A 83 -5.01 6.05 -7.47
N LEU A 84 -4.69 7.06 -8.29
CA LEU A 84 -4.92 8.47 -7.97
C LEU A 84 -6.11 9.05 -8.72
N ASP A 85 -6.83 9.96 -8.07
CA ASP A 85 -7.88 10.76 -8.71
C ASP A 85 -7.34 12.10 -9.21
N ARG A 86 -7.19 12.24 -10.53
CA ARG A 86 -6.64 13.45 -11.17
C ARG A 86 -7.38 14.74 -10.80
N VAL A 87 -8.68 14.67 -10.51
CA VAL A 87 -9.48 15.85 -10.11
C VAL A 87 -9.02 16.34 -8.74
N GLN A 88 -8.76 15.43 -7.81
CA GLN A 88 -8.39 15.77 -6.43
C GLN A 88 -6.95 16.30 -6.32
N LEU A 89 -6.07 15.87 -7.23
CA LEU A 89 -4.66 16.31 -7.28
C LEU A 89 -4.48 17.82 -7.49
N GLN A 90 -5.47 18.51 -8.05
CA GLN A 90 -5.42 19.98 -8.15
C GLN A 90 -5.36 20.67 -6.79
N SER A 91 -5.82 19.98 -5.75
CA SER A 91 -5.86 20.47 -4.38
C SER A 91 -4.68 20.01 -3.52
N GLU A 92 -3.75 19.26 -4.10
CA GLU A 92 -2.54 18.78 -3.42
C GLU A 92 -1.42 19.82 -3.52
N PRO A 93 -0.87 20.28 -2.38
CA PRO A 93 0.14 21.34 -2.37
C PRO A 93 1.48 20.88 -2.96
N LEU A 94 1.81 19.59 -2.84
CA LEU A 94 3.11 19.04 -3.22
C LEU A 94 3.09 18.29 -4.57
N TRP A 95 1.91 18.06 -5.17
CA TRP A 95 1.77 17.22 -6.36
C TRP A 95 2.67 17.68 -7.52
N LYS A 96 2.66 18.98 -7.83
CA LYS A 96 3.48 19.55 -8.92
C LYS A 96 4.97 19.56 -8.62
N LYS A 97 5.37 19.63 -7.33
CA LYS A 97 6.78 19.70 -6.92
C LYS A 97 7.40 18.30 -6.83
N ALA A 98 6.68 17.33 -6.27
CA ALA A 98 7.31 16.10 -5.77
C ALA A 98 6.44 14.83 -5.87
N SER A 99 5.46 14.75 -6.79
CA SER A 99 4.56 13.58 -6.94
C SER A 99 4.05 13.06 -5.58
N THR A 100 3.60 13.99 -4.73
CA THR A 100 3.26 13.70 -3.34
C THR A 100 1.82 14.09 -3.05
N ILE A 101 1.07 13.20 -2.41
CA ILE A 101 -0.27 13.49 -1.89
C ILE A 101 -0.24 13.63 -0.36
N THR A 102 -1.12 14.47 0.15
CA THR A 102 -1.28 14.77 1.58
C THR A 102 -2.73 14.57 2.05
N ARG A 103 -3.63 14.16 1.15
CA ARG A 103 -5.06 14.01 1.41
C ARG A 103 -5.54 12.65 0.91
N GLY A 104 -6.23 11.89 1.75
CA GLY A 104 -6.62 10.52 1.41
C GLY A 104 -7.56 10.46 0.22
N LYS A 105 -8.41 11.48 0.04
CA LYS A 105 -9.30 11.63 -1.13
C LYS A 105 -8.57 11.65 -2.48
N SER A 106 -7.28 11.96 -2.51
CA SER A 106 -6.47 11.95 -3.73
C SER A 106 -6.09 10.55 -4.17
N ALA A 107 -6.07 9.59 -3.23
CA ALA A 107 -5.93 8.16 -3.50
C ALA A 107 -7.31 7.49 -3.51
N ARG A 108 -7.52 6.57 -4.45
CA ARG A 108 -8.68 5.69 -4.48
C ARG A 108 -8.34 4.35 -3.85
N LEU A 109 -7.23 3.77 -4.28
CA LEU A 109 -6.71 2.50 -3.79
C LEU A 109 -5.22 2.66 -3.47
N VAL A 110 -4.78 2.10 -2.35
CA VAL A 110 -3.36 1.83 -2.06
C VAL A 110 -3.19 0.33 -1.86
N VAL A 111 -2.10 -0.24 -2.38
CA VAL A 111 -1.73 -1.64 -2.17
C VAL A 111 -0.27 -1.72 -1.76
N GLU A 112 0.00 -2.54 -0.75
CA GLU A 112 1.36 -2.90 -0.31
C GLU A 112 1.52 -4.42 -0.41
N VAL A 113 2.67 -4.87 -0.91
CA VAL A 113 3.05 -6.28 -1.00
C VAL A 113 3.99 -6.59 0.17
N ALA A 114 3.47 -7.35 1.13
CA ALA A 114 4.13 -7.56 2.40
C ALA A 114 5.52 -8.16 2.23
N SER A 115 6.46 -7.54 2.93
CA SER A 115 7.88 -7.75 2.78
C SER A 115 8.50 -8.12 4.14
N THR A 116 9.82 -8.09 4.28
CA THR A 116 10.49 -8.37 5.56
C THR A 116 10.14 -7.35 6.65
N ASN A 117 9.70 -6.16 6.24
CA ASN A 117 9.19 -5.07 7.09
C ASN A 117 7.66 -5.03 7.15
N TRP A 118 6.98 -6.18 7.00
CA TRP A 118 5.52 -6.30 7.02
C TRP A 118 4.83 -5.64 8.23
N GLN A 119 5.54 -5.45 9.35
CA GLN A 119 5.02 -4.76 10.52
C GLN A 119 4.57 -3.34 10.18
N ASP A 120 5.29 -2.66 9.28
CA ASP A 120 4.98 -1.30 8.87
C ASP A 120 3.64 -1.27 8.13
N ASP A 121 3.45 -2.19 7.18
CA ASP A 121 2.23 -2.34 6.38
C ASP A 121 1.01 -2.66 7.27
N TYR A 122 1.16 -3.64 8.17
CA TYR A 122 0.07 -4.11 9.03
C TYR A 122 -0.21 -3.24 10.27
N ALA A 123 0.65 -2.26 10.58
CA ALA A 123 0.47 -1.37 11.74
C ALA A 123 0.50 0.11 11.35
N LYS A 124 1.69 0.70 11.21
CA LYS A 124 1.85 2.15 11.08
C LYS A 124 1.19 2.69 9.80
N LYS A 125 1.49 2.08 8.64
CA LYS A 125 0.90 2.49 7.35
C LYS A 125 -0.62 2.28 7.34
N LEU A 126 -1.11 1.18 7.90
CA LEU A 126 -2.54 0.92 8.06
C LEU A 126 -3.25 2.05 8.84
N GLU A 127 -2.72 2.43 10.01
CA GLU A 127 -3.27 3.50 10.84
C GLU A 127 -3.21 4.86 10.13
N ASP A 128 -2.08 5.17 9.50
CA ASP A 128 -1.91 6.42 8.77
C ASP A 128 -2.83 6.55 7.56
N TYR A 129 -3.00 5.49 6.77
CA TYR A 129 -3.90 5.49 5.61
C TYR A 129 -5.36 5.59 6.03
N GLU A 130 -5.74 4.95 7.15
CA GLU A 130 -7.07 5.07 7.76
C GLU A 130 -7.36 6.51 8.17
N LEU A 131 -6.45 7.09 8.96
CA LEU A 131 -6.56 8.46 9.47
C LEU A 131 -6.57 9.49 8.34
N LEU A 132 -5.81 9.25 7.27
CA LEU A 132 -5.79 10.11 6.09
C LEU A 132 -7.10 10.01 5.28
N GLY A 133 -7.88 8.96 5.49
CA GLY A 133 -9.17 8.73 4.85
C GLY A 133 -9.05 8.13 3.45
N ILE A 134 -8.05 7.26 3.22
CA ILE A 134 -7.92 6.55 1.94
C ILE A 134 -9.05 5.51 1.84
N PRO A 135 -9.88 5.51 0.77
CA PRO A 135 -11.09 4.68 0.74
C PRO A 135 -10.85 3.17 0.79
N GLU A 136 -9.78 2.68 0.17
CA GLU A 136 -9.46 1.26 0.09
C GLU A 136 -7.95 1.03 0.20
N TYR A 137 -7.54 0.10 1.07
CA TYR A 137 -6.15 -0.27 1.30
C TYR A 137 -5.98 -1.79 1.30
N TRP A 138 -5.03 -2.32 0.56
CA TRP A 138 -4.79 -3.76 0.46
C TRP A 138 -3.39 -4.10 0.95
N ILE A 139 -3.28 -5.22 1.68
CA ILE A 139 -1.99 -5.83 2.02
C ILE A 139 -1.96 -7.23 1.42
N VAL A 140 -0.99 -7.47 0.54
CA VAL A 140 -0.79 -8.76 -0.14
C VAL A 140 0.37 -9.50 0.51
N ASP A 141 0.07 -10.45 1.38
CA ASP A 141 1.06 -11.28 2.06
C ASP A 141 1.10 -12.69 1.46
N TYR A 142 1.68 -12.79 0.27
CA TYR A 142 1.76 -14.04 -0.49
C TYR A 142 2.74 -15.07 0.13
N ARG A 143 3.58 -14.65 1.07
CA ARG A 143 4.58 -15.49 1.76
C ARG A 143 4.21 -15.84 3.20
N ALA A 144 3.06 -15.36 3.69
CA ALA A 144 2.61 -15.55 5.07
C ALA A 144 3.62 -15.03 6.11
N LEU A 145 4.22 -13.86 5.87
CA LEU A 145 5.23 -13.24 6.75
C LEU A 145 4.58 -12.62 8.00
N GLY A 146 3.40 -12.02 7.83
CA GLY A 146 2.64 -11.31 8.84
C GLY A 146 2.49 -12.08 10.14
N GLY A 147 2.47 -11.38 11.27
CA GLY A 147 2.29 -12.00 12.59
C GLY A 147 0.96 -12.76 12.72
N TRP A 148 0.88 -13.72 13.65
CA TRP A 148 -0.35 -14.51 13.90
C TRP A 148 -1.58 -13.64 14.17
N ARG A 149 -1.38 -12.48 14.80
CA ARG A 149 -2.45 -11.50 15.06
C ARG A 149 -3.09 -10.98 13.76
N TYR A 150 -2.31 -10.89 12.68
CA TYR A 150 -2.75 -10.29 11.42
C TYR A 150 -3.25 -11.33 10.44
N ILE A 151 -2.51 -12.42 10.23
CA ILE A 151 -2.85 -13.43 9.19
C ILE A 151 -3.36 -14.77 9.77
N GLY A 152 -3.50 -14.86 11.08
CA GLY A 152 -4.01 -16.05 11.77
C GLY A 152 -2.95 -17.11 12.09
N SER A 153 -3.42 -18.22 12.64
CA SER A 153 -2.64 -19.43 12.94
C SER A 153 -3.43 -20.66 12.47
N PRO A 154 -2.88 -21.54 11.61
CA PRO A 154 -1.54 -21.45 11.02
C PRO A 154 -1.37 -20.22 10.11
N LYS A 155 -0.12 -19.74 9.97
CA LYS A 155 0.19 -18.69 9.00
C LYS A 155 0.02 -19.23 7.60
N VAL A 156 -0.84 -18.60 6.80
CA VAL A 156 -1.08 -18.94 5.41
C VAL A 156 -1.02 -17.67 4.55
N PRO A 157 -0.64 -17.78 3.26
CA PRO A 157 -0.66 -16.64 2.36
C PRO A 157 -2.04 -15.98 2.37
N THR A 158 -2.07 -14.65 2.52
CA THR A 158 -3.29 -13.89 2.81
C THR A 158 -3.29 -12.58 2.07
N VAL A 159 -4.42 -12.22 1.46
CA VAL A 159 -4.71 -10.85 1.05
C VAL A 159 -5.68 -10.24 2.07
N SER A 160 -5.32 -9.11 2.66
CA SER A 160 -6.20 -8.32 3.53
C SER A 160 -6.68 -7.09 2.77
N VAL A 161 -7.99 -6.94 2.62
CA VAL A 161 -8.65 -5.78 1.99
C VAL A 161 -9.32 -4.97 3.08
N TYR A 162 -8.93 -3.71 3.20
CA TYR A 162 -9.49 -2.73 4.13
C TYR A 162 -10.32 -1.72 3.35
N GLN A 163 -11.57 -1.54 3.77
CA GLN A 163 -12.52 -0.59 3.17
C GLN A 163 -12.94 0.43 4.22
N LEU A 164 -12.79 1.71 3.91
CA LEU A 164 -13.13 2.78 4.84
C LEU A 164 -14.64 2.96 4.91
N VAL A 165 -15.23 2.69 6.07
CA VAL A 165 -16.66 2.85 6.34
C VAL A 165 -16.81 3.71 7.59
N ASP A 166 -17.51 4.84 7.46
CA ASP A 166 -17.72 5.80 8.55
C ASP A 166 -16.43 6.21 9.30
N GLY A 167 -15.32 6.32 8.54
CA GLY A 167 -14.02 6.74 9.06
C GLY A 167 -13.18 5.63 9.70
N VAL A 168 -13.60 4.37 9.61
CA VAL A 168 -12.87 3.21 10.14
C VAL A 168 -12.77 2.12 9.07
N TYR A 169 -11.61 1.48 8.96
CA TYR A 169 -11.39 0.36 8.07
C TYR A 169 -12.12 -0.89 8.55
N GLN A 170 -12.98 -1.40 7.68
CA GLN A 170 -13.54 -2.74 7.77
C GLN A 170 -12.68 -3.68 6.95
N MET A 171 -12.22 -4.76 7.57
CA MET A 171 -11.28 -5.70 6.97
C MET A 171 -11.97 -6.98 6.50
N ARG A 172 -11.61 -7.42 5.29
CA ARG A 172 -11.91 -8.75 4.77
C ARG A 172 -10.61 -9.44 4.35
N GLN A 173 -10.48 -10.72 4.69
CA GLN A 173 -9.33 -11.53 4.33
C GLN A 173 -9.69 -12.62 3.33
N PHE A 174 -8.72 -12.91 2.46
CA PHE A 174 -8.76 -13.98 1.49
C PHE A 174 -7.49 -14.82 1.66
N ARG A 175 -7.63 -16.07 2.09
CA ARG A 175 -6.49 -16.92 2.45
C ARG A 175 -6.29 -18.04 1.44
N LYS A 176 -5.04 -18.43 1.23
CA LYS A 176 -4.70 -19.59 0.39
C LYS A 176 -5.33 -20.84 1.00
N GLY A 177 -6.17 -21.51 0.21
CA GLY A 177 -6.88 -22.72 0.63
C GLY A 177 -8.35 -22.51 0.99
N ASP A 178 -8.85 -21.28 1.14
CA ASP A 178 -10.28 -21.01 1.42
C ASP A 178 -11.21 -21.62 0.35
N ALA A 179 -10.71 -21.72 -0.89
CA ALA A 179 -11.38 -22.38 -2.01
C ALA A 179 -11.73 -23.85 -1.76
N MET A 180 -10.91 -24.56 -0.97
CA MET A 180 -11.07 -25.99 -0.71
C MET A 180 -12.23 -26.28 0.24
N THR A 181 -12.68 -25.29 1.01
CA THR A 181 -13.78 -25.44 1.98
C THR A 181 -15.13 -25.03 1.41
N SER A 182 -15.16 -24.07 0.47
CA SER A 182 -16.38 -23.52 -0.12
C SER A 182 -16.67 -23.98 -1.56
N GLY A 183 -15.73 -24.69 -2.20
CA GLY A 183 -15.86 -25.15 -3.59
C GLY A 183 -15.70 -24.03 -4.64
N ARG A 184 -15.28 -22.83 -4.23
CA ARG A 184 -15.00 -21.69 -5.14
C ARG A 184 -13.78 -20.91 -4.64
N SER A 185 -12.82 -20.64 -5.53
CA SER A 185 -11.77 -19.65 -5.27
C SER A 185 -12.40 -18.30 -5.02
N GLU A 186 -12.13 -17.69 -3.86
CA GLU A 186 -12.71 -16.40 -3.54
C GLU A 186 -12.11 -15.31 -4.43
N THR A 187 -13.00 -14.59 -5.11
CA THR A 187 -12.65 -13.39 -5.86
C THR A 187 -12.49 -12.24 -4.89
N ILE A 188 -11.39 -11.50 -5.01
CA ILE A 188 -11.17 -10.28 -4.24
C ILE A 188 -12.20 -9.25 -4.71
N ALA A 189 -13.05 -8.83 -3.78
CA ALA A 189 -14.07 -7.84 -4.03
C ALA A 189 -13.54 -6.45 -3.66
N SER A 190 -13.44 -5.56 -4.65
CA SER A 190 -13.21 -4.13 -4.45
C SER A 190 -14.54 -3.39 -4.48
N ALA A 191 -14.73 -2.42 -3.58
CA ALA A 191 -15.90 -1.53 -3.67
C ALA A 191 -15.74 -0.51 -4.80
N LEU A 192 -14.49 -0.19 -5.14
CA LEU A 192 -14.12 0.78 -6.18
C LEU A 192 -14.12 0.18 -7.58
N PHE A 193 -13.85 -1.12 -7.68
CA PHE A 193 -13.82 -1.87 -8.93
C PHE A 193 -14.75 -3.10 -8.86
N PRO A 194 -16.08 -2.92 -8.95
CA PRO A 194 -17.04 -4.02 -8.80
C PRO A 194 -16.89 -5.12 -9.87
N GLU A 195 -16.37 -4.76 -11.04
CA GLU A 195 -16.15 -5.68 -12.16
C GLU A 195 -14.76 -6.34 -12.13
N LEU A 196 -13.93 -6.03 -11.13
CA LEU A 196 -12.59 -6.60 -11.00
C LEU A 196 -12.66 -8.11 -10.82
N ARG A 197 -12.17 -8.84 -11.83
CA ARG A 197 -12.03 -10.30 -11.79
C ARG A 197 -10.61 -10.69 -11.40
N LEU A 198 -10.39 -10.72 -10.09
CA LEU A 198 -9.11 -11.09 -9.48
C LEU A 198 -9.34 -12.16 -8.42
N MET A 199 -8.96 -13.40 -8.72
CA MET A 199 -8.99 -14.46 -7.72
C MET A 199 -7.82 -14.32 -6.76
N ALA A 200 -8.05 -14.50 -5.45
CA ALA A 200 -6.96 -14.46 -4.47
C ALA A 200 -5.86 -15.49 -4.81
N ALA A 201 -6.24 -16.66 -5.34
CA ALA A 201 -5.29 -17.67 -5.79
C ALA A 201 -4.34 -17.17 -6.89
N GLU A 202 -4.78 -16.30 -7.81
CA GLU A 202 -3.90 -15.75 -8.86
C GLU A 202 -2.73 -14.94 -8.28
N ILE A 203 -2.89 -14.40 -7.07
CA ILE A 203 -1.89 -13.58 -6.37
C ILE A 203 -1.08 -14.45 -5.39
N LEU A 204 -1.75 -15.32 -4.65
CA LEU A 204 -1.16 -16.11 -3.56
C LEU A 204 -0.37 -17.35 -4.02
N THR A 205 -0.30 -17.58 -5.34
CA THR A 205 0.48 -18.67 -5.97
C THR A 205 1.47 -18.18 -7.03
N VAL A 206 1.75 -16.87 -7.10
CA VAL A 206 2.64 -16.30 -8.14
C VAL A 206 4.07 -16.87 -8.05
N VAL A 207 4.48 -17.35 -6.87
CA VAL A 207 5.85 -17.79 -6.60
C VAL A 207 5.90 -19.28 -6.20
N ASP A 208 4.90 -20.06 -6.62
CA ASP A 208 4.91 -21.52 -6.48
C ASP A 208 5.63 -22.20 -7.68
#